data_AF-A0A4Q2Y575-F1
#
_entry.id   AF-A0A4Q2Y575-F1
#
_cell.length_a   1.000
_cell.length_b   1.000
_cell.length_c   1.000
_cell.angle_alpha   90.00
_cell.angle_beta   90.00
_cell.angle_gamma   90.00
#
_symmetry.space_group_name_H-M   'P 1'
#
loop_
_entity.id
_entity.type
_entity.pdbx_description
1 polymer ?
#
loop_
_entity_poly.entity_id
_entity_poly.type
_entity_poly.pdbx_seq_one_letter_code
_entity_poly.pdbx_strand_id
1 'polypeptide(L)' 'MALLLAIESSCDETAVAILRGEPGKTTDILASEISSQIELHREHGGVVPELASRNHSLNLRPLVEQAIA' A
#
# COMPACT_ATOMS: atom_id res chain seq x y z
N MET A 1 -21.10 -5.13 9.74
CA MET A 1 -19.74 -5.64 9.53
C MET A 1 -19.38 -5.45 8.06
N ALA A 2 -18.28 -4.74 7.79
CA ALA A 2 -17.77 -4.50 6.44
C ALA A 2 -16.29 -4.88 6.39
N LEU A 3 -15.86 -5.50 5.29
CA LEU A 3 -14.46 -5.69 4.95
C LEU A 3 -14.06 -4.60 3.95
N LEU A 4 -12.94 -3.94 4.20
CA LEU A 4 -12.40 -2.87 3.38
C LEU A 4 -11.01 -3.29 2.91
N LEU A 5 -10.77 -3.21 1.60
CA LEU A 5 -9.43 -3.21 1.01
C LEU A 5 -9.01 -1.75 0.88
N ALA A 6 -8.00 -1.35 1.66
CA ALA A 6 -7.40 -0.02 1.59
C ALA A 6 -6.12 -0.06 0.76
N ILE A 7 -5.93 0.93 -0.12
CA ILE A 7 -4.76 1.08 -0.97
C ILE A 7 -4.23 2.51 -0.78
N GLU A 8 -2.92 2.63 -0.56
CA GLU A 8 -2.21 3.90 -0.43
C GLU A 8 -1.06 3.94 -1.44
N SER A 9 -0.99 5.02 -2.23
CA SER A 9 -0.02 5.20 -3.33
C SER A 9 0.23 6.68 -3.66
N SER A 10 0.20 7.55 -2.64
CA SER A 10 0.34 9.00 -2.83
C SER A 10 1.77 9.47 -3.13
N CYS A 11 2.81 8.77 -2.64
CA CYS A 11 4.21 9.18 -2.76
C CYS A 11 5.11 8.06 -3.28
N ASP A 12 5.90 7.42 -2.41
CA ASP A 12 6.89 6.40 -2.79
C ASP A 12 6.68 5.06 -2.06
N GLU A 13 5.68 4.95 -1.19
CA GLU A 13 5.18 3.67 -0.71
C GLU A 13 3.94 3.21 -1.49
N THR A 14 3.90 1.90 -1.78
CA THR A 14 2.64 1.21 -2.10
C THR A 14 2.24 0.44 -0.87
N ALA A 15 1.07 0.71 -0.30
CA ALA A 15 0.59 -0.03 0.85
C ALA A 15 -0.82 -0.59 0.61
N VAL A 16 -1.07 -1.78 1.15
CA VAL A 16 -2.35 -2.47 1.08
C VAL A 16 -2.72 -2.95 2.48
N ALA A 17 -3.96 -2.69 2.91
CA ALA A 17 -4.48 -3.21 4.17
C ALA A 17 -5.87 -3.82 4.01
N ILE A 18 -6.15 -4.86 4.79
CA ILE A 18 -7.50 -5.41 4.96
C ILE A 18 -8.02 -4.97 6.31
N LEU A 19 -9.15 -4.27 6.33
CA LEU A 19 -9.77 -3.76 7.55
C LEU A 19 -11.14 -4.39 7.77
N ARG A 20 -11.52 -4.60 9.03
CA ARG A 20 -12.87 -5.00 9.41
C ARG A 20 -13.50 -3.91 10.27
N GLY A 21 -14.56 -3.30 9.76
CA GLY A 21 -15.27 -2.22 10.43
C GLY A 21 -16.71 -2.57 10.79
N GLU A 22 -17.19 -2.02 11.90
CA GLU A 22 -18.60 -2.02 12.31
C GLU A 22 -19.00 -0.63 12.82
N PRO A 23 -20.20 -0.12 12.45
CA PRO A 23 -20.67 1.17 12.96
C PRO A 23 -20.66 1.22 14.48
N GLY A 24 -20.06 2.28 15.04
CA GLY A 24 -19.96 2.47 16.50
C GLY A 24 -18.88 1.62 17.19
N LYS A 25 -18.01 0.92 16.43
CA LYS A 25 -16.88 0.15 16.98
C LYS A 25 -15.56 0.57 16.37
N THR A 26 -14.47 0.23 17.06
CA THR A 26 -13.11 0.34 16.54
C THR A 26 -12.94 -0.56 15.31
N THR A 27 -12.13 -0.11 14.35
CA THR A 27 -11.81 -0.88 13.14
C THR A 27 -10.63 -1.80 13.42
N ASP A 28 -10.77 -3.08 13.08
CA ASP A 28 -9.69 -4.06 13.19
C ASP A 28 -8.84 -4.04 11.91
N ILE A 29 -7.51 -4.14 12.06
CA ILE A 29 -6.58 -4.34 10.95
C ILE A 29 -6.31 -5.84 10.85
N LEU A 30 -6.71 -6.46 9.74
CA LEU A 30 -6.55 -7.89 9.49
C LEU A 30 -5.26 -8.20 8.72
N ALA A 31 -4.80 -7.29 7.86
CA ALA A 31 -3.54 -7.36 7.14
C ALA A 31 -3.03 -5.95 6.83
N SER A 32 -1.71 -5.78 6.73
CA SER A 32 -1.07 -4.50 6.41
C SER A 32 0.30 -4.74 5.77
N GLU A 33 0.37 -4.60 4.45
CA GLU A 33 1.56 -4.82 3.64
C GLU A 33 2.06 -3.51 3.04
N ILE A 34 3.38 -3.31 3.01
CA ILE A 34 4.02 -2.09 2.50
C ILE A 34 5.21 -2.47 1.60
N SER A 35 5.24 -1.87 0.40
CA SER A 35 6.38 -1.88 -0.51
C SER A 35 6.94 -0.46 -0.62
N SER A 36 8.10 -0.22 0.00
CA SER A 36 8.79 1.07 -0.03
C SER A 36 9.74 1.17 -1.23
N GLN A 37 9.82 2.36 -1.84
CA GLN A 37 10.72 2.67 -2.95
C GLN A 37 11.89 3.57 -2.52
N ILE A 38 12.14 3.76 -1.22
CA ILE A 38 13.20 4.66 -0.71
C ILE A 38 14.55 4.37 -1.35
N GLU A 39 14.95 3.09 -1.45
CA GLU A 39 16.25 2.71 -2.02
C GLU A 39 16.36 3.06 -3.52
N LEU A 40 15.24 2.96 -4.26
CA LEU A 40 15.20 3.35 -5.67
C LEU A 40 15.40 4.87 -5.84
N HIS A 41 14.74 5.68 -5.00
CA HIS A 41 14.82 7.14 -5.09
C HIS A 41 16.12 7.71 -4.48
N ARG A 42 16.84 6.92 -3.67
CA ARG A 42 18.10 7.32 -3.03
C ARG A 42 19.17 7.76 -4.02
N GLU A 43 19.26 7.09 -5.18
CA GLU A 43 20.21 7.42 -6.24
C GLU A 43 19.93 8.78 -6.92
N HIS A 44 18.68 9.25 -6.82
CA HIS A 44 18.22 10.49 -7.43
C HIS A 44 18.19 11.68 -6.44
N GLY A 45 18.45 11.43 -5.15
CA GLY A 45 18.41 12.46 -4.11
C GLY A 45 17.00 12.96 -3.78
N GLY A 46 15.96 12.25 -4.21
CA GLY A 46 14.56 12.62 -4.01
C GLY A 46 13.61 11.77 -4.85
N VAL A 47 12.32 11.85 -4.55
CA VAL A 47 11.28 11.08 -5.27
C VAL A 47 11.19 11.54 -6.72
N VAL A 48 11.35 10.59 -7.64
CA VAL A 48 11.14 10.80 -9.08
C VAL A 48 9.72 10.35 -9.44
N PRO A 49 8.79 11.27 -9.80
CA PRO A 49 7.37 10.95 -9.95
C PRO A 49 7.06 9.83 -10.95
N GLU A 50 7.77 9.79 -12.07
CA GLU A 50 7.59 8.73 -13.10
C GLU A 50 8.02 7.35 -12.58
N LEU A 51 9.13 7.29 -11.83
CA LEU A 51 9.57 6.04 -11.21
C LEU A 51 8.59 5.59 -10.13
N ALA A 52 8.05 6.53 -9.36
CA ALA A 52 7.05 6.24 -8.34
C ALA A 52 5.78 5.62 -8.92
N SER A 53 5.19 6.30 -9.92
CA SER A 53 4.00 5.83 -10.62
C SER A 53 4.16 4.43 -11.21
N ARG A 54 5.30 4.16 -11.86
CA ARG A 54 5.60 2.82 -12.41
C ARG A 54 5.71 1.76 -11.33
N ASN A 55 6.40 2.06 -10.23
CA ASN A 55 6.59 1.09 -9.16
C ASN A 55 5.30 0.80 -8.41
N HIS A 56 4.40 1.78 -8.23
CA HIS A 56 3.06 1.50 -7.71
C HIS A 56 2.32 0.49 -8.60
N SER A 57 2.36 0.68 -9.93
CA SER A 57 1.68 -0.21 -10.88
C SER A 57 2.25 -1.63 -10.86
N LEU A 58 3.57 -1.77 -10.70
CA LEU A 58 4.23 -3.08 -10.62
C LEU A 58 3.96 -3.80 -9.30
N ASN A 59 3.97 -3.06 -8.19
CA ASN A 59 3.90 -3.66 -6.85
C ASN A 59 2.48 -3.84 -6.33
N LEU A 60 1.48 -3.11 -6.84
CA LEU A 60 0.11 -3.17 -6.30
C LEU A 60 -0.48 -4.58 -6.34
N ARG A 61 -0.44 -5.25 -7.50
CA ARG A 61 -1.01 -6.60 -7.64
C ARG A 61 -0.38 -7.63 -6.69
N PRO A 62 0.96 -7.81 -6.65
CA PRO A 62 1.57 -8.77 -5.73
C PRO A 62 1.33 -8.40 -4.26
N LEU A 63 1.27 -7.11 -3.92
CA LEU A 63 1.02 -6.67 -2.54
C LEU A 63 -0.44 -6.96 -2.11
N VAL A 64 -1.41 -6.80 -3.02
CA VAL A 64 -2.79 -7.25 -2.79
C VAL A 64 -2.86 -8.76 -2.60
N GLU A 65 -2.17 -9.53 -3.44
CA GLU A 65 -2.11 -10.99 -3.30
C GLU A 65 -1.53 -11.42 -1.94
N GLN A 66 -0.51 -10.72 -1.44
CA GLN A 66 0.06 -10.95 -0.09
C GLN A 66 -0.95 -10.63 1.01
N ALA A 67 -1.66 -9.51 0.91
CA ALA A 67 -2.60 -9.07 1.94
C ALA A 67 -3.87 -9.96 2.06
N ILE A 68 -4.20 -10.75 1.02
CA ILE A 68 -5.38 -11.63 1.00
C ILE A 68 -5.05 -13.13 1.12
N ALA A 69 -3.76 -13.49 1.18
CA ALA A 69 -3.29 -14.87 1.31
C ALA A 69 -3.60 -15.46 2.71
#